data_AF-A0A061JAL6-F1
#
_entry.id   AF-A0A061JAL6-F1
#
_cell.length_a   1.000
_cell.length_b   1.000
_cell.length_c   1.000
_cell.angle_alpha   90.00
_cell.angle_beta   90.00
_cell.angle_gamma   90.00
#
_symmetry.space_group_name_H-M   'P 1'
#
loop_
_entity.id
_entity.type
_entity.pdbx_description
1 polymer ?
#
loop_
_entity_poly.entity_id
_entity_poly.type
_entity_poly.pdbx_seq_one_letter_code
_entity_poly.pdbx_strand_id
1 'polypeptide(L)'
;MMRRAPEWFTRGRARERFHQLWPWVLSSTCAAMYFYNREPFDEMAGTVVSRVRRPLLKTMEWIELHDVDPETMALELPPDMIFGPLEFPKQMRFLLAALRADNELADGYLARVLVDHMDLSLDVPNLPEAELLEAGGKDLLNFAIDDFLGEGTRKVRKHVFFQPDEFLRLINFLSAYPTLTDYFVNQRNGVELVFRALDHSHDAYARVLALRSICLFCFTQRHDGDVERRILQANGMKQIVEAYKQSSGDPTDTRYITLVLSSIMRHYPKEGGKEFIDADGIQAAVNNLNISRYKGLPQHIRVLHDAQRLPPAALGKQTTNALIEDADFIPVAMGILDVFPEFYETAGDILSLLEDIVPSQTTPFTLLEYRAMPTLSKFFVHWKDDHGFQTDGTRTQVVRLFKMMLNDKTCQRCYDPSVASYELQECLRTAKEAIREEEEGSGVGHEPQHAMS
;
A
#
# COMPACT_ATOMS: atom_id res chain seq x y z
N MET A 1 54.46 1.04 -8.95
CA MET A 1 55.16 -0.23 -8.66
C MET A 1 54.19 -1.34 -9.09
N MET A 2 54.49 -2.15 -10.11
CA MET A 2 53.53 -3.11 -10.66
C MET A 2 53.11 -4.16 -9.61
N ARG A 3 51.82 -4.30 -9.34
CA ARG A 3 51.26 -5.45 -8.61
C ARG A 3 50.26 -6.18 -9.50
N ARG A 4 50.62 -7.42 -9.83
CA ARG A 4 49.84 -8.33 -10.67
C ARG A 4 48.71 -8.99 -9.86
N ALA A 5 47.67 -9.41 -10.56
CA ALA A 5 46.54 -10.15 -10.00
C ALA A 5 46.96 -11.44 -9.25
N PRO A 6 46.14 -11.94 -8.30
CA PRO A 6 46.51 -13.03 -7.40
C PRO A 6 46.85 -14.34 -8.14
N GLU A 7 47.82 -15.09 -7.64
CA GLU A 7 48.26 -16.34 -8.28
C GLU A 7 47.15 -17.40 -8.39
N TRP A 8 46.14 -17.42 -7.51
CA TRP A 8 45.04 -18.39 -7.61
C TRP A 8 44.03 -18.09 -8.74
N PHE A 9 43.92 -16.82 -9.14
CA PHE A 9 43.08 -16.38 -10.27
C PHE A 9 43.88 -16.34 -11.58
N THR A 10 45.21 -16.18 -11.48
CA THR A 10 46.13 -16.16 -12.63
C THR A 10 46.80 -17.50 -12.92
N ARG A 11 46.74 -18.50 -12.02
CA ARG A 11 47.24 -19.86 -12.25
C ARG A 11 46.15 -20.92 -12.13
N GLY A 12 46.02 -21.69 -13.22
CA GLY A 12 45.30 -22.96 -13.26
C GLY A 12 43.83 -22.86 -13.68
N ARG A 13 43.18 -24.03 -13.73
CA ARG A 13 41.80 -24.25 -14.21
C ARG A 13 40.70 -23.52 -13.41
N ALA A 14 41.04 -22.73 -12.39
CA ALA A 14 40.08 -21.98 -11.57
C ALA A 14 39.40 -20.83 -12.33
N ARG A 15 40.18 -20.10 -13.16
CA ARG A 15 39.66 -19.05 -14.06
C ARG A 15 38.73 -19.63 -15.13
N GLU A 16 39.09 -20.77 -15.71
CA GLU A 16 38.23 -21.49 -16.67
C GLU A 16 36.96 -22.03 -16.02
N ARG A 17 37.03 -22.55 -14.78
CA ARG A 17 35.85 -23.03 -14.04
C ARG A 17 34.87 -21.91 -13.69
N PHE A 18 35.36 -20.72 -13.35
CA PHE A 18 34.51 -19.56 -13.10
C PHE A 18 33.72 -19.17 -14.36
N HIS A 19 34.40 -19.07 -15.51
CA HIS A 19 33.74 -18.78 -16.79
C HIS A 19 32.86 -19.93 -17.32
N GLN A 20 33.15 -21.18 -16.98
CA GLN A 20 32.35 -22.34 -17.37
C GLN A 20 31.10 -22.53 -16.51
N LEU A 21 31.15 -22.22 -15.21
CA LEU A 21 30.02 -22.41 -14.28
C LEU A 21 29.07 -21.20 -14.26
N TRP A 22 29.56 -20.01 -14.59
CA TRP A 22 28.79 -18.77 -14.57
C TRP A 22 27.52 -18.78 -15.45
N PRO A 23 27.55 -19.27 -16.71
CA PRO A 23 26.35 -19.34 -17.55
C PRO A 23 25.27 -20.27 -16.99
N TRP A 24 25.68 -21.34 -16.28
CA TRP A 24 24.76 -22.30 -15.68
C TRP A 24 24.16 -21.78 -14.38
N VAL A 25 24.93 -21.06 -13.56
CA VAL A 25 24.41 -20.36 -12.38
C VAL A 25 23.39 -19.32 -12.83
N LEU A 26 23.73 -18.47 -13.80
CA LEU A 26 22.84 -17.43 -14.31
C LEU A 26 21.56 -18.01 -14.96
N SER A 27 21.69 -19.08 -15.75
CA SER A 27 20.55 -19.76 -16.37
C SER A 27 19.65 -20.46 -15.36
N SER A 28 20.20 -20.96 -14.26
CA SER A 28 19.43 -21.59 -13.19
C SER A 28 18.66 -20.54 -12.38
N THR A 29 19.27 -19.39 -12.10
CA THR A 29 18.62 -18.28 -11.41
C THR A 29 17.53 -17.63 -12.27
N CYS A 30 17.77 -17.46 -13.58
CA CYS A 30 16.74 -16.96 -14.50
C CYS A 30 15.60 -17.98 -14.72
N ALA A 31 15.88 -19.29 -14.78
CA ALA A 31 14.85 -20.31 -14.88
C ALA A 31 14.02 -20.41 -13.60
N ALA A 32 14.65 -20.35 -12.42
CA ALA A 32 13.95 -20.35 -11.13
C ALA A 32 13.04 -19.13 -11.00
N MET A 33 13.50 -17.93 -11.37
CA MET A 33 12.68 -16.71 -11.33
C MET A 33 11.54 -16.71 -12.37
N TYR A 34 11.77 -17.26 -13.57
CA TYR A 34 10.73 -17.40 -14.60
C TYR A 34 9.61 -18.36 -14.18
N PHE A 35 9.95 -19.48 -13.55
CA PHE A 35 8.95 -20.44 -13.06
C PHE A 35 8.19 -19.95 -11.82
N TYR A 36 8.78 -19.07 -11.00
CA TYR A 36 8.15 -18.58 -9.77
C TYR A 36 7.25 -17.35 -9.98
N ASN A 37 7.63 -16.40 -10.86
CA ASN A 37 6.93 -15.10 -10.97
C ASN A 37 6.14 -14.89 -12.27
N ARG A 38 6.23 -15.78 -13.27
CA ARG A 38 5.52 -15.65 -14.56
C ARG A 38 5.67 -14.26 -15.24
N GLU A 39 6.71 -13.51 -14.94
CA GLU A 39 7.02 -12.27 -15.66
C GLU A 39 7.58 -12.56 -17.06
N PRO A 40 7.31 -11.71 -18.06
CA PRO A 40 7.84 -11.89 -19.41
C PRO A 40 9.38 -11.81 -19.39
N PHE A 41 10.02 -12.92 -19.80
CA PHE A 41 11.46 -13.15 -19.77
C PHE A 41 12.31 -12.02 -20.39
N ASP A 42 11.73 -11.28 -21.34
CA ASP A 42 12.40 -10.19 -22.06
C ASP A 42 12.67 -8.95 -21.18
N GLU A 43 11.82 -8.66 -20.16
CA GLU A 43 12.04 -7.53 -19.24
C GLU A 43 13.13 -7.83 -18.21
N MET A 44 13.10 -9.01 -17.57
CA MET A 44 14.15 -9.43 -16.62
C MET A 44 15.52 -9.60 -17.29
N ALA A 45 15.57 -10.22 -18.48
CA ALA A 45 16.82 -10.32 -19.24
C ALA A 45 17.34 -8.94 -19.67
N GLY A 46 16.43 -8.03 -20.03
CA GLY A 46 16.72 -6.63 -20.30
C GLY A 46 17.31 -5.88 -19.10
N THR A 47 16.74 -6.03 -17.90
CA THR A 47 17.23 -5.38 -16.67
C THR A 47 18.59 -5.92 -16.23
N VAL A 48 18.81 -7.25 -16.30
CA VAL A 48 20.09 -7.86 -15.96
C VAL A 48 21.19 -7.48 -16.97
N VAL A 49 20.88 -7.44 -18.27
CA VAL A 49 21.85 -7.03 -19.29
C VAL A 49 22.15 -5.52 -19.24
N SER A 50 21.15 -4.67 -18.99
CA SER A 50 21.29 -3.21 -19.04
C SER A 50 21.74 -2.55 -17.73
N ARG A 51 21.25 -3.01 -16.56
CA ARG A 51 21.57 -2.43 -15.24
C ARG A 51 22.70 -3.13 -14.51
N VAL A 52 22.95 -4.41 -14.79
CA VAL A 52 23.99 -5.18 -14.08
C VAL A 52 25.18 -5.42 -15.00
N ARG A 53 24.98 -6.06 -16.15
CA ARG A 53 26.09 -6.48 -17.03
C ARG A 53 26.78 -5.32 -17.75
N ARG A 54 26.02 -4.36 -18.31
CA ARG A 54 26.59 -3.24 -19.06
C ARG A 54 27.41 -2.26 -18.21
N PRO A 55 26.96 -1.89 -16.99
CA PRO A 55 27.76 -1.08 -16.08
C PRO A 55 28.99 -1.85 -15.61
N LEU A 56 28.87 -3.12 -15.18
CA LEU A 56 30.03 -3.93 -14.78
C LEU A 56 31.08 -4.09 -15.87
N LEU A 57 30.65 -4.36 -17.11
CA LEU A 57 31.58 -4.48 -18.24
C LEU A 57 32.19 -3.13 -18.60
N LYS A 58 31.45 -2.02 -18.55
CA LYS A 58 32.02 -0.67 -18.73
C LYS A 58 32.98 -0.29 -17.61
N THR A 59 32.69 -0.67 -16.37
CA THR A 59 33.56 -0.43 -15.21
C THR A 59 34.82 -1.28 -15.32
N MET A 60 34.72 -2.56 -15.71
CA MET A 60 35.87 -3.42 -15.98
C MET A 60 36.71 -2.93 -17.16
N GLU A 61 36.09 -2.50 -18.26
CA GLU A 61 36.77 -1.98 -19.45
C GLU A 61 37.42 -0.60 -19.17
N TRP A 62 36.81 0.23 -18.31
CA TRP A 62 37.38 1.49 -17.82
C TRP A 62 38.58 1.26 -16.88
N ILE A 63 38.50 0.27 -16.00
CA ILE A 63 39.58 -0.18 -15.10
C ILE A 63 40.76 -0.77 -15.92
N GLU A 64 40.47 -1.53 -16.98
CA GLU A 64 41.48 -2.09 -17.90
C GLU A 64 42.17 -1.02 -18.76
N LEU A 65 41.48 0.08 -19.11
CA LEU A 65 42.02 1.16 -19.94
C LEU A 65 42.87 2.20 -19.17
N HIS A 66 42.68 2.35 -17.86
CA HIS A 66 43.28 3.45 -17.08
C HIS A 66 44.31 3.02 -16.03
N ASP A 67 44.62 1.72 -15.90
CA ASP A 67 45.71 1.18 -15.06
C ASP A 67 45.77 1.83 -13.65
N VAL A 68 44.60 2.04 -13.05
CA VAL A 68 44.45 2.77 -11.77
C VAL A 68 44.73 1.82 -10.61
N ASP A 69 45.60 2.25 -9.70
CA ASP A 69 46.08 1.51 -8.54
C ASP A 69 44.91 1.09 -7.61
N PRO A 70 44.71 -0.20 -7.30
CA PRO A 70 43.64 -0.67 -6.41
C PRO A 70 43.69 -0.04 -5.01
N GLU A 71 44.86 0.40 -4.55
CA GLU A 71 45.03 1.07 -3.26
C GLU A 71 44.34 2.45 -3.22
N THR A 72 44.14 3.10 -4.36
CA THR A 72 43.36 4.35 -4.44
C THR A 72 41.85 4.11 -4.44
N MET A 73 41.35 2.98 -4.95
CA MET A 73 39.92 2.61 -4.80
C MET A 73 39.59 2.08 -3.40
N ALA A 74 40.56 1.56 -2.64
CA ALA A 74 40.37 1.20 -1.24
C ALA A 74 40.10 2.42 -0.33
N LEU A 75 40.36 3.64 -0.80
CA LEU A 75 40.02 4.88 -0.09
C LEU A 75 38.59 5.37 -0.39
N GLU A 76 37.93 4.82 -1.42
CA GLU A 76 36.58 5.19 -1.86
C GLU A 76 35.53 4.10 -1.56
N LEU A 77 35.96 2.96 -1.01
CA LEU A 77 35.06 1.91 -0.56
C LEU A 77 34.78 2.04 0.94
N PRO A 78 33.53 1.81 1.38
CA PRO A 78 33.23 1.64 2.79
C PRO A 78 34.20 0.61 3.44
N PRO A 79 34.83 0.92 4.59
CA PRO A 79 35.84 0.11 5.27
C PRO A 79 35.40 -1.32 5.56
N ASP A 80 34.11 -1.60 5.67
CA ASP A 80 33.56 -2.94 5.83
C ASP A 80 33.64 -3.80 4.56
N MET A 81 33.74 -3.20 3.36
CA MET A 81 34.15 -3.93 2.16
C MET A 81 35.63 -4.33 2.20
N ILE A 82 36.42 -3.70 3.08
CA ILE A 82 37.87 -3.91 3.25
C ILE A 82 38.16 -4.74 4.51
N PHE A 83 37.35 -4.64 5.56
CA PHE A 83 37.59 -5.19 6.90
C PHE A 83 36.50 -6.16 7.40
N GLY A 84 35.45 -6.44 6.62
CA GLY A 84 34.34 -7.34 6.99
C GLY A 84 33.11 -6.62 7.59
N PRO A 85 32.01 -7.34 7.90
CA PRO A 85 30.78 -6.72 8.38
C PRO A 85 31.02 -6.00 9.71
N LEU A 86 30.85 -4.68 9.70
CA LEU A 86 30.97 -3.85 10.89
C LEU A 86 29.71 -3.96 11.75
N GLU A 87 29.88 -3.94 13.06
CA GLU A 87 28.77 -3.78 14.01
C GLU A 87 28.08 -2.42 13.83
N PHE A 88 26.78 -2.36 14.08
CA PHE A 88 25.96 -1.17 13.88
C PHE A 88 26.53 0.12 14.51
N PRO A 89 27.02 0.15 15.77
CA PRO A 89 27.58 1.37 16.35
C PRO A 89 28.81 1.89 15.60
N LYS A 90 29.60 0.99 15.00
CA LYS A 90 30.77 1.36 14.19
C LYS A 90 30.32 1.91 12.84
N GLN A 91 29.35 1.27 12.18
CA GLN A 91 28.76 1.78 10.94
C GLN A 91 28.21 3.19 11.13
N MET A 92 27.42 3.42 12.19
CA MET A 92 26.86 4.73 12.52
C MET A 92 27.94 5.78 12.82
N ARG A 93 28.99 5.41 13.55
CA ARG A 93 30.09 6.33 13.84
C ARG A 93 30.81 6.78 12.56
N PHE A 94 31.04 5.87 11.63
CA PHE A 94 31.65 6.21 10.34
C PHE A 94 30.72 7.04 9.46
N LEU A 95 29.43 6.70 9.41
CA LEU A 95 28.42 7.47 8.71
C LEU A 95 28.41 8.93 9.20
N LEU A 96 28.26 9.14 10.51
CA LEU A 96 28.23 10.49 11.10
C LEU A 96 29.53 11.26 10.86
N ALA A 97 30.68 10.58 10.88
CA ALA A 97 31.96 11.20 10.57
C ALA A 97 32.06 11.62 9.09
N ALA A 98 31.62 10.75 8.17
CA ALA A 98 31.61 11.02 6.73
C ALA A 98 30.66 12.17 6.38
N LEU A 99 29.45 12.18 6.97
CA LEU A 99 28.46 13.25 6.82
C LEU A 99 29.01 14.61 7.29
N ARG A 100 29.68 14.65 8.45
CA ARG A 100 30.31 15.87 8.98
C ARG A 100 31.50 16.34 8.13
N ALA A 101 32.21 15.41 7.50
CA ALA A 101 33.33 15.69 6.62
C ALA A 101 32.91 16.04 5.19
N ASP A 102 31.61 16.02 4.87
CA ASP A 102 31.08 16.22 3.51
C ASP A 102 31.71 15.23 2.50
N ASN A 103 31.81 13.96 2.90
CA ASN A 103 32.46 12.90 2.12
C ASN A 103 31.41 11.98 1.47
N GLU A 104 31.57 11.69 0.17
CA GLU A 104 30.71 10.81 -0.63
C GLU A 104 30.55 9.39 -0.06
N LEU A 105 31.52 8.92 0.75
CA LEU A 105 31.40 7.66 1.49
C LEU A 105 30.17 7.58 2.38
N ALA A 106 29.62 8.71 2.80
CA ALA A 106 28.41 8.76 3.62
C ALA A 106 27.21 8.09 2.95
N ASP A 107 27.05 8.21 1.62
CA ASP A 107 25.98 7.55 0.88
C ASP A 107 26.10 6.03 0.97
N GLY A 108 27.33 5.51 0.86
CA GLY A 108 27.62 4.09 0.98
C GLY A 108 27.31 3.54 2.37
N TYR A 109 27.67 4.25 3.44
CA TYR A 109 27.34 3.83 4.80
C TYR A 109 25.85 3.97 5.11
N LEU A 110 25.17 5.00 4.60
CA LEU A 110 23.74 5.19 4.80
C LEU A 110 22.96 4.05 4.14
N ALA A 111 23.27 3.74 2.88
CA ALA A 111 22.66 2.62 2.16
C ALA A 111 22.87 1.31 2.91
N ARG A 112 24.06 1.11 3.49
CA ARG A 112 24.35 -0.10 4.26
C ARG A 112 23.59 -0.19 5.57
N VAL A 113 23.54 0.87 6.37
CA VAL A 113 22.75 0.91 7.60
C VAL A 113 21.29 0.54 7.30
N LEU A 114 20.75 1.07 6.21
CA LEU A 114 19.40 0.75 5.78
C LEU A 114 19.26 -0.71 5.31
N VAL A 115 20.18 -1.24 4.49
CA VAL A 115 20.09 -2.63 3.98
C VAL A 115 20.35 -3.68 5.06
N ASP A 116 21.31 -3.45 5.95
CA ASP A 116 21.71 -4.43 6.97
C ASP A 116 20.66 -4.51 8.11
N HIS A 117 19.92 -3.43 8.37
CA HIS A 117 18.99 -3.33 9.51
C HIS A 117 17.54 -3.08 9.15
N MET A 118 17.22 -2.90 7.88
CA MET A 118 15.86 -2.70 7.37
C MET A 118 15.62 -3.68 6.22
N ASP A 119 14.62 -4.55 6.38
CA ASP A 119 14.22 -5.43 5.28
C ASP A 119 13.57 -4.59 4.17
N LEU A 120 13.83 -4.93 2.91
CA LEU A 120 13.15 -4.36 1.74
C LEU A 120 11.63 -4.62 1.77
N SER A 121 11.18 -5.59 2.59
CA SER A 121 9.77 -5.80 2.95
C SER A 121 9.17 -4.70 3.83
N LEU A 122 10.00 -3.76 4.32
CA LEU A 122 9.62 -2.73 5.27
C LEU A 122 9.09 -3.32 6.59
N ASP A 123 9.65 -4.44 7.04
CA ASP A 123 9.40 -4.98 8.39
C ASP A 123 10.06 -4.11 9.47
N VAL A 124 9.70 -4.37 10.74
CA VAL A 124 10.29 -3.65 11.88
C VAL A 124 11.81 -3.89 11.87
N PRO A 125 12.64 -2.84 12.01
CA PRO A 125 14.08 -3.00 12.04
C PRO A 125 14.53 -4.00 13.11
N ASN A 126 15.50 -4.87 12.77
CA ASN A 126 16.08 -5.85 13.68
C ASN A 126 17.14 -5.21 14.60
N LEU A 127 16.81 -4.10 15.26
CA LEU A 127 17.73 -3.33 16.10
C LEU A 127 16.98 -2.76 17.32
N PRO A 128 17.51 -2.89 18.56
CA PRO A 128 16.93 -2.25 19.73
C PRO A 128 17.06 -0.72 19.70
N GLU A 129 16.02 -0.01 20.16
CA GLU A 129 16.02 1.46 20.20
C GLU A 129 17.20 2.04 21.00
N ALA A 130 17.56 1.43 22.12
CA ALA A 130 18.66 1.89 22.96
C ALA A 130 19.99 1.92 22.20
N GLU A 131 20.27 0.89 21.39
CA GLU A 131 21.51 0.81 20.60
C GLU A 131 21.55 1.90 19.51
N LEU A 132 20.40 2.16 18.87
CA LEU A 132 20.27 3.26 17.90
C LEU A 132 20.52 4.63 18.53
N LEU A 133 19.95 4.88 19.71
CA LEU A 133 20.11 6.13 20.43
C LEU A 133 21.57 6.34 20.88
N GLU A 134 22.19 5.31 21.45
CA GLU A 134 23.60 5.32 21.87
C GLU A 134 24.57 5.52 20.69
N ALA A 135 24.25 4.95 19.53
CA ALA A 135 25.04 5.11 18.31
C ALA A 135 24.87 6.48 17.62
N GLY A 136 24.00 7.36 18.14
CA GLY A 136 23.81 8.71 17.60
C GLY A 136 22.67 8.84 16.59
N GLY A 137 21.63 8.00 16.66
CA GLY A 137 20.46 8.09 15.77
C GLY A 137 19.78 9.47 15.77
N LYS A 138 19.78 10.18 16.90
CA LYS A 138 19.26 11.56 16.98
C LYS A 138 20.13 12.56 16.21
N ASP A 139 21.45 12.38 16.23
CA ASP A 139 22.39 13.22 15.47
C ASP A 139 22.22 13.00 13.96
N LEU A 140 22.03 11.74 13.55
CA LEU A 140 21.73 11.38 12.15
C LEU A 140 20.44 12.05 11.69
N LEU A 141 19.37 11.94 12.47
CA LEU A 141 18.08 12.56 12.15
C LEU A 141 18.18 14.08 12.05
N ASN A 142 18.86 14.75 12.98
CA ASN A 142 19.07 16.20 12.92
C ASN A 142 19.84 16.60 11.66
N PHE A 143 20.91 15.88 11.35
CA PHE A 143 21.68 16.14 10.14
C PHE A 143 20.81 15.98 8.89
N ALA A 144 20.00 14.92 8.82
CA ALA A 144 19.13 14.67 7.68
C ALA A 144 18.10 15.79 7.47
N ILE A 145 17.51 16.29 8.56
CA ILE A 145 16.57 17.42 8.52
C ILE A 145 17.27 18.68 8.00
N ASP A 146 18.43 19.02 8.56
CA ASP A 146 19.18 20.22 8.16
C ASP A 146 19.63 20.14 6.69
N ASP A 147 20.07 18.96 6.24
CA ASP A 147 20.50 18.70 4.87
C ASP A 147 19.34 18.82 3.87
N PHE A 148 18.19 18.22 4.20
CA PHE A 148 16.96 18.27 3.40
C PHE A 148 16.38 19.68 3.30
N LEU A 149 16.37 20.44 4.40
CA LEU A 149 15.81 21.79 4.44
C LEU A 149 16.69 22.86 3.79
N GLY A 150 17.97 22.57 3.51
CA GLY A 150 18.88 23.63 3.07
C GLY A 150 19.48 24.45 4.22
N GLU A 151 19.37 23.98 5.47
CA GLU A 151 19.66 24.75 6.68
C GLU A 151 21.04 24.44 7.30
N GLY A 152 21.42 25.23 8.31
CA GLY A 152 22.68 25.04 9.04
C GLY A 152 23.92 25.07 8.13
N THR A 153 24.71 24.00 8.18
CA THR A 153 25.95 23.86 7.39
C THR A 153 25.69 23.53 5.91
N ARG A 154 24.43 23.35 5.48
CA ARG A 154 24.09 22.97 4.10
C ARG A 154 24.59 23.96 3.05
N LYS A 155 24.56 25.26 3.36
CA LYS A 155 25.01 26.33 2.45
C LYS A 155 26.50 26.29 2.09
N VAL A 156 27.32 25.60 2.90
CA VAL A 156 28.78 25.50 2.70
C VAL A 156 29.22 24.11 2.24
N ARG A 157 28.28 23.16 2.11
CA ARG A 157 28.53 21.78 1.69
C ARG A 157 28.40 21.62 0.18
N LYS A 158 29.24 20.75 -0.39
CA LYS A 158 29.23 20.38 -1.81
C LYS A 158 28.19 19.32 -2.09
N HIS A 159 28.01 18.37 -1.17
CA HIS A 159 27.15 17.21 -1.38
C HIS A 159 25.76 17.38 -0.73
N VAL A 160 24.77 16.70 -1.32
CA VAL A 160 23.40 16.58 -0.79
C VAL A 160 23.19 15.10 -0.54
N PHE A 161 23.11 14.71 0.73
CA PHE A 161 22.99 13.31 1.11
C PHE A 161 21.52 12.90 1.26
N PHE A 162 20.69 13.83 1.71
CA PHE A 162 19.26 13.59 1.94
C PHE A 162 18.41 14.34 0.91
N GLN A 163 18.40 13.81 -0.31
CA GLN A 163 17.34 14.11 -1.27
C GLN A 163 16.00 13.55 -0.75
N PRO A 164 14.85 13.96 -1.31
CA PRO A 164 13.55 13.58 -0.77
C PRO A 164 13.36 12.07 -0.56
N ASP A 165 13.89 11.25 -1.48
CA ASP A 165 13.75 9.79 -1.46
C ASP A 165 14.59 9.14 -0.34
N GLU A 166 15.87 9.52 -0.24
CA GLU A 166 16.77 9.10 0.84
C GLU A 166 16.26 9.56 2.20
N PHE A 167 15.71 10.77 2.28
CA PHE A 167 15.07 11.28 3.49
C PHE A 167 13.89 10.40 3.90
N LEU A 168 12.95 10.10 2.99
CA LEU A 168 11.81 9.24 3.27
C LEU A 168 12.22 7.81 3.68
N ARG A 169 13.28 7.25 3.08
CA ARG A 169 13.82 5.94 3.48
C ARG A 169 14.36 5.97 4.91
N LEU A 170 15.14 7.00 5.27
CA LEU A 170 15.60 7.18 6.64
C LEU A 170 14.43 7.36 7.62
N ILE A 171 13.43 8.17 7.28
CA ILE A 171 12.26 8.36 8.16
C ILE A 171 11.50 7.04 8.37
N ASN A 172 11.38 6.19 7.34
CA ASN A 172 10.79 4.87 7.47
C ASN A 172 11.59 3.92 8.36
N PHE A 173 12.92 4.05 8.39
CA PHE A 173 13.77 3.33 9.33
C PHE A 173 13.50 3.80 10.76
N LEU A 174 13.43 5.12 10.96
CA LEU A 174 13.33 5.73 12.28
C LEU A 174 11.92 5.67 12.89
N SER A 175 10.88 5.54 12.06
CA SER A 175 9.48 5.55 12.49
C SER A 175 9.07 4.34 13.34
N ALA A 176 9.90 3.29 13.39
CA ALA A 176 9.73 2.15 14.28
C ALA A 176 10.15 2.45 15.73
N TYR A 177 10.85 3.55 15.98
CA TYR A 177 11.44 3.89 17.28
C TYR A 177 10.67 5.04 17.94
N PRO A 178 9.90 4.79 19.01
CA PRO A 178 9.00 5.77 19.60
C PRO A 178 9.66 7.07 20.06
N THR A 179 10.87 7.02 20.63
CA THR A 179 11.58 8.19 21.14
C THR A 179 12.01 9.12 20.01
N LEU A 180 12.54 8.56 18.93
CA LEU A 180 12.94 9.34 17.74
C LEU A 180 11.72 9.84 16.97
N THR A 181 10.65 9.04 16.94
CA THR A 181 9.40 9.43 16.28
C THR A 181 8.71 10.56 17.03
N ASP A 182 8.62 10.50 18.37
CA ASP A 182 8.14 11.61 19.20
C ASP A 182 8.96 12.88 18.97
N TYR A 183 10.29 12.77 18.99
CA TYR A 183 11.18 13.89 18.70
C TYR A 183 10.91 14.51 17.32
N PHE A 184 10.83 13.66 16.28
CA PHE A 184 10.62 14.10 14.91
C PHE A 184 9.26 14.76 14.70
N VAL A 185 8.18 14.08 15.10
CA VAL A 185 6.81 14.53 14.91
C VAL A 185 6.53 15.77 15.75
N ASN A 186 6.89 15.75 17.04
CA ASN A 186 6.46 16.79 17.97
C ASN A 186 7.41 17.99 18.05
N GLN A 187 8.72 17.79 17.91
CA GLN A 187 9.71 18.86 18.08
C GLN A 187 10.25 19.40 16.74
N ARG A 188 10.17 18.62 15.66
CA ARG A 188 10.69 18.98 14.34
C ARG A 188 9.63 19.12 13.25
N ASN A 189 8.35 19.06 13.62
CA ASN A 189 7.24 19.13 12.68
C ASN A 189 7.34 18.09 11.56
N GLY A 190 7.67 16.85 11.93
CA GLY A 190 8.01 15.78 11.01
C GLY A 190 6.92 15.43 9.98
N VAL A 191 5.64 15.65 10.32
CA VAL A 191 4.52 15.44 9.39
C VAL A 191 4.63 16.36 8.18
N GLU A 192 4.89 17.66 8.39
CA GLU A 192 5.07 18.63 7.30
C GLU A 192 6.31 18.30 6.47
N LEU A 193 7.39 17.84 7.10
CA LEU A 193 8.61 17.43 6.40
C LEU A 193 8.37 16.22 5.48
N VAL A 194 7.57 15.24 5.91
CA VAL A 194 7.21 14.07 5.09
C VAL A 194 6.38 14.49 3.88
N PHE A 195 5.40 15.37 4.06
CA PHE A 195 4.61 15.90 2.96
C PHE A 195 5.44 16.73 1.98
N ARG A 196 6.36 17.55 2.49
CA ARG A 196 7.31 18.27 1.65
C ARG A 196 8.20 17.30 0.87
N ALA A 197 8.67 16.21 1.47
CA ALA A 197 9.47 15.21 0.78
C ALA A 197 8.66 14.50 -0.32
N LEU A 198 7.39 14.18 -0.05
CA LEU A 198 6.48 13.62 -1.05
C LEU A 198 6.32 14.53 -2.27
N ASP A 199 6.11 15.83 -2.06
CA ASP A 199 5.91 16.80 -3.15
C ASP A 199 7.16 17.00 -4.04
N HIS A 200 8.35 16.84 -3.46
CA HIS A 200 9.61 17.07 -4.17
C HIS A 200 10.24 15.78 -4.71
N SER A 201 9.68 14.61 -4.41
CA SER A 201 10.19 13.34 -4.90
C SER A 201 9.93 13.15 -6.39
N HIS A 202 10.82 12.40 -7.05
CA HIS A 202 10.63 11.92 -8.42
C HIS A 202 10.44 10.39 -8.48
N ASP A 203 10.47 9.70 -7.33
CA ASP A 203 10.28 8.26 -7.23
C ASP A 203 8.78 7.92 -7.12
N ALA A 204 8.33 7.00 -7.97
CA ALA A 204 6.96 6.48 -7.91
C ALA A 204 6.64 5.81 -6.57
N TYR A 205 7.66 5.30 -5.85
CA TYR A 205 7.51 4.62 -4.57
C TYR A 205 7.50 5.59 -3.36
N ALA A 206 7.84 6.87 -3.55
CA ALA A 206 7.90 7.82 -2.44
C ALA A 206 6.55 8.03 -1.74
N ARG A 207 5.44 7.93 -2.48
CA ARG A 207 4.09 7.90 -1.91
C ARG A 207 3.94 6.82 -0.85
N VAL A 208 4.35 5.59 -1.17
CA VAL A 208 4.22 4.45 -0.27
C VAL A 208 5.04 4.69 1.00
N LEU A 209 6.28 5.14 0.84
CA LEU A 209 7.17 5.47 1.95
C LEU A 209 6.64 6.60 2.83
N ALA A 210 6.15 7.68 2.23
CA ALA A 210 5.59 8.82 2.96
C ALA A 210 4.36 8.40 3.76
N LEU A 211 3.40 7.74 3.11
CA LEU A 211 2.14 7.35 3.74
C LEU A 211 2.33 6.25 4.78
N ARG A 212 3.28 5.34 4.57
CA ARG A 212 3.73 4.39 5.61
C ARG A 212 4.31 5.11 6.81
N SER A 213 5.19 6.09 6.61
CA SER A 213 5.77 6.86 7.71
C SER A 213 4.68 7.55 8.54
N ILE A 214 3.76 8.25 7.88
CA ILE A 214 2.63 8.91 8.55
C ILE A 214 1.78 7.89 9.31
N CYS A 215 1.46 6.74 8.71
CA CYS A 215 0.71 5.69 9.38
C CYS A 215 1.43 5.14 10.62
N LEU A 216 2.75 4.94 10.54
CA LEU A 216 3.56 4.48 11.66
C LEU A 216 3.67 5.54 12.77
N PHE A 217 3.66 6.83 12.41
CA PHE A 217 3.57 7.90 13.40
C PHE A 217 2.26 7.78 14.17
N CYS A 218 1.12 7.58 13.49
CA CYS A 218 -0.17 7.38 14.15
C CYS A 218 -0.14 6.23 15.17
N PHE A 219 0.58 5.14 14.89
CA PHE A 219 0.69 3.99 15.81
C PHE A 219 1.70 4.16 16.94
N THR A 220 2.68 5.05 16.81
CA THR A 220 3.76 5.21 17.79
C THR A 220 3.55 6.39 18.74
N GLN A 221 2.69 7.34 18.39
CA GLN A 221 2.34 8.43 19.29
C GLN A 221 1.54 7.92 20.50
N ARG A 222 1.70 8.61 21.65
CA ARG A 222 1.02 8.26 22.91
C ARG A 222 -0.45 8.64 22.94
N HIS A 223 -0.83 9.62 22.12
CA HIS A 223 -2.17 10.18 22.08
C HIS A 223 -2.74 10.02 20.68
N ASP A 224 -3.84 9.28 20.59
CA ASP A 224 -4.59 9.10 19.35
C ASP A 224 -5.09 10.46 18.83
N GLY A 225 -5.00 10.68 17.52
CA GLY A 225 -5.45 11.91 16.87
C GLY A 225 -4.43 13.06 16.85
N ASP A 226 -3.25 12.93 17.47
CA ASP A 226 -2.25 14.01 17.45
C ASP A 226 -1.56 14.14 16.09
N VAL A 227 -1.24 13.01 15.45
CA VAL A 227 -0.66 13.01 14.11
C VAL A 227 -1.68 13.52 13.09
N GLU A 228 -2.93 13.04 13.18
CA GLU A 228 -4.03 13.44 12.34
C GLU A 228 -4.29 14.95 12.44
N ARG A 229 -4.21 15.53 13.64
CA ARG A 229 -4.28 16.99 13.82
C ARG A 229 -3.20 17.71 13.02
N ARG A 230 -1.96 17.22 13.10
CA ARG A 230 -0.81 17.81 12.39
C ARG A 230 -0.95 17.65 10.88
N ILE A 231 -1.51 16.53 10.41
CA ILE A 231 -1.84 16.33 8.99
C ILE A 231 -2.78 17.44 8.52
N LEU A 232 -3.86 17.71 9.26
CA LEU A 232 -4.81 18.77 8.91
C LEU A 232 -4.17 20.16 8.96
N GLN A 233 -3.34 20.44 9.97
CA GLN A 233 -2.59 21.71 10.06
C GLN A 233 -1.64 21.93 8.88
N ALA A 234 -1.08 20.85 8.33
CA ALA A 234 -0.24 20.88 7.13
C ALA A 234 -1.03 20.87 5.82
N ASN A 235 -2.37 20.93 5.85
CA ASN A 235 -3.26 20.68 4.68
C ASN A 235 -2.94 19.36 3.96
N GLY A 236 -2.48 18.36 4.72
CA GLY A 236 -1.99 17.08 4.19
C GLY A 236 -3.08 16.17 3.64
N MET A 237 -4.35 16.39 3.99
CA MET A 237 -5.47 15.57 3.47
C MET A 237 -5.51 15.59 1.94
N LYS A 238 -5.38 16.77 1.34
CA LYS A 238 -5.36 16.89 -0.12
C LYS A 238 -4.21 16.08 -0.73
N GLN A 239 -3.02 16.14 -0.14
CA GLN A 239 -1.86 15.39 -0.63
C GLN A 239 -2.05 13.88 -0.49
N ILE A 240 -2.63 13.42 0.62
CA ILE A 240 -2.98 12.01 0.84
C ILE A 240 -3.96 11.53 -0.23
N VAL A 241 -5.00 12.32 -0.53
CA VAL A 241 -6.01 11.96 -1.52
C VAL A 241 -5.42 11.99 -2.94
N GLU A 242 -4.58 12.97 -3.29
CA GLU A 242 -3.88 12.97 -4.59
C GLU A 242 -2.94 11.76 -4.74
N ALA A 243 -2.21 11.41 -3.68
CA ALA A 243 -1.45 10.18 -3.60
C ALA A 243 -2.37 8.95 -3.83
N TYR A 244 -3.54 8.94 -3.20
CA TYR A 244 -4.50 7.86 -3.34
C TYR A 244 -5.01 7.73 -4.78
N LYS A 245 -5.33 8.85 -5.46
CA LYS A 245 -5.75 8.87 -6.87
C LYS A 245 -4.70 8.27 -7.81
N GLN A 246 -3.41 8.42 -7.48
CA GLN A 246 -2.28 7.89 -8.24
C GLN A 246 -1.90 6.45 -7.88
N SER A 247 -2.62 5.83 -6.95
CA SER A 247 -2.31 4.49 -6.47
C SER A 247 -2.73 3.41 -7.46
N SER A 248 -2.04 2.27 -7.38
CA SER A 248 -2.23 1.16 -8.32
C SER A 248 -3.35 0.19 -7.91
N GLY A 249 -4.15 0.52 -6.89
CA GLY A 249 -5.14 -0.37 -6.26
C GLY A 249 -4.55 -1.60 -5.57
N ASP A 250 -3.22 -1.74 -5.53
CA ASP A 250 -2.53 -2.84 -4.87
C ASP A 250 -2.56 -2.65 -3.33
N PRO A 251 -2.82 -3.70 -2.54
CA PRO A 251 -2.76 -3.61 -1.08
C PRO A 251 -1.44 -3.10 -0.52
N THR A 252 -0.31 -3.41 -1.16
CA THR A 252 1.01 -2.95 -0.72
C THR A 252 1.20 -1.44 -0.87
N ASP A 253 0.54 -0.82 -1.85
CA ASP A 253 0.54 0.63 -2.10
C ASP A 253 -0.51 1.35 -1.25
N THR A 254 -1.70 0.75 -1.10
CA THR A 254 -2.89 1.46 -0.59
C THR A 254 -3.23 1.16 0.87
N ARG A 255 -2.65 0.13 1.50
CA ARG A 255 -2.95 -0.23 2.91
C ARG A 255 -2.72 0.94 3.86
N TYR A 256 -1.56 1.59 3.79
CA TYR A 256 -1.25 2.70 4.71
C TYR A 256 -2.11 3.93 4.42
N ILE A 257 -2.41 4.20 3.16
CA ILE A 257 -3.29 5.30 2.74
C ILE A 257 -4.69 5.12 3.33
N THR A 258 -5.29 3.94 3.15
CA THR A 258 -6.64 3.66 3.67
C THR A 258 -6.69 3.74 5.20
N LEU A 259 -5.66 3.26 5.91
CA LEU A 259 -5.56 3.37 7.36
C LEU A 259 -5.48 4.82 7.84
N VAL A 260 -4.64 5.65 7.22
CA VAL A 260 -4.50 7.06 7.57
C VAL A 260 -5.79 7.83 7.31
N LEU A 261 -6.42 7.62 6.14
CA LEU A 261 -7.71 8.24 5.81
C LEU A 261 -8.80 7.87 6.81
N SER A 262 -8.94 6.57 7.13
CA SER A 262 -9.86 6.09 8.15
C SER A 262 -9.58 6.71 9.52
N SER A 263 -8.31 6.82 9.91
CA SER A 263 -7.94 7.42 11.20
C SER A 263 -8.33 8.90 11.27
N ILE A 264 -8.05 9.68 10.23
CA ILE A 264 -8.40 11.11 10.17
C ILE A 264 -9.92 11.29 10.25
N MET A 265 -10.69 10.52 9.47
CA MET A 265 -12.15 10.63 9.48
C MET A 265 -12.79 10.21 10.81
N ARG A 266 -12.15 9.33 11.58
CA ARG A 266 -12.63 8.93 12.90
C ARG A 266 -12.31 9.94 14.00
N HIS A 267 -11.12 10.51 13.99
CA HIS A 267 -10.68 11.46 15.03
C HIS A 267 -11.15 12.90 14.76
N TYR A 268 -11.21 13.29 13.48
CA TYR A 268 -11.63 14.62 13.04
C TYR A 268 -12.73 14.52 11.96
N PRO A 269 -13.90 13.95 12.30
CA PRO A 269 -14.97 13.69 11.34
C PRO A 269 -15.55 14.96 10.70
N LYS A 270 -15.41 16.12 11.34
CA LYS A 270 -15.90 17.39 10.77
C LYS A 270 -14.86 17.99 9.83
N GLU A 271 -13.69 18.34 10.34
CA GLU A 271 -12.65 19.04 9.62
C GLU A 271 -11.97 18.12 8.59
N GLY A 272 -11.47 16.97 9.05
CA GLY A 272 -10.84 15.98 8.18
C GLY A 272 -11.83 15.32 7.23
N GLY A 273 -13.06 15.07 7.67
CA GLY A 273 -14.14 14.62 6.80
C GLY A 273 -14.42 15.61 5.67
N LYS A 274 -14.51 16.91 5.97
CA LYS A 274 -14.72 17.94 4.96
C LYS A 274 -13.57 18.00 3.96
N GLU A 275 -12.32 18.05 4.44
CA GLU A 275 -11.15 18.09 3.56
C GLU A 275 -11.04 16.84 2.67
N PHE A 276 -11.44 15.68 3.17
CA PHE A 276 -11.48 14.44 2.39
C PHE A 276 -12.48 14.53 1.24
N ILE A 277 -13.69 15.06 1.50
CA ILE A 277 -14.74 15.25 0.50
C ILE A 277 -14.32 16.32 -0.52
N ASP A 278 -13.82 17.46 -0.06
CA ASP A 278 -13.37 18.58 -0.91
C ASP A 278 -12.20 18.16 -1.83
N ALA A 279 -11.45 17.11 -1.49
CA ALA A 279 -10.37 16.56 -2.30
C ALA A 279 -10.79 15.42 -3.25
N ASP A 280 -12.09 15.13 -3.39
CA ASP A 280 -12.64 13.99 -4.15
C ASP A 280 -12.20 12.61 -3.60
N GLY A 281 -12.09 12.50 -2.26
CA GLY A 281 -11.65 11.28 -1.61
C GLY A 281 -12.55 10.06 -1.86
N ILE A 282 -13.86 10.27 -2.01
CA ILE A 282 -14.82 9.21 -2.36
C ILE A 282 -14.53 8.68 -3.77
N GLN A 283 -14.34 9.57 -4.75
CA GLN A 283 -13.99 9.18 -6.11
C GLN A 283 -12.67 8.41 -6.14
N ALA A 284 -11.67 8.85 -5.36
CA ALA A 284 -10.39 8.15 -5.25
C ALA A 284 -10.57 6.73 -4.68
N ALA A 285 -11.44 6.55 -3.68
CA ALA A 285 -11.73 5.25 -3.09
C ALA A 285 -12.45 4.32 -4.08
N VAL A 286 -13.47 4.78 -4.79
CA VAL A 286 -14.20 3.96 -5.79
C VAL A 286 -13.30 3.62 -6.99
N ASN A 287 -12.47 4.55 -7.45
CA ASN A 287 -11.51 4.29 -8.53
C ASN A 287 -10.49 3.22 -8.14
N ASN A 288 -9.91 3.32 -6.93
CA ASN A 288 -8.99 2.29 -6.45
C ASN A 288 -9.69 0.95 -6.23
N LEU A 289 -10.92 0.96 -5.73
CA LEU A 289 -11.76 -0.24 -5.62
C LEU A 289 -11.92 -0.92 -6.99
N ASN A 290 -12.20 -0.15 -8.04
CA ASN A 290 -12.30 -0.64 -9.41
C ASN A 290 -10.98 -1.23 -9.95
N ILE A 291 -9.83 -0.67 -9.59
CA ILE A 291 -8.52 -1.22 -9.99
C ILE A 291 -8.22 -2.51 -9.19
N SER A 292 -8.53 -2.51 -7.89
CA SER A 292 -8.26 -3.62 -6.97
C SER A 292 -9.04 -4.90 -7.30
N ARG A 293 -10.10 -4.81 -8.10
CA ARG A 293 -10.88 -5.95 -8.62
C ARG A 293 -10.07 -6.97 -9.44
N TYR A 294 -8.79 -6.69 -9.69
CA TYR A 294 -7.86 -7.62 -10.35
C TYR A 294 -6.66 -8.02 -9.49
N LYS A 295 -6.55 -7.50 -8.27
CA LYS A 295 -5.34 -7.62 -7.41
C LYS A 295 -5.61 -8.19 -6.01
N GLY A 296 -6.87 -8.30 -5.61
CA GLY A 296 -7.29 -8.90 -4.33
C GLY A 296 -7.23 -7.92 -3.15
N LEU A 297 -8.09 -8.17 -2.15
CA LEU A 297 -8.31 -7.40 -0.91
C LEU A 297 -8.83 -5.95 -1.13
N PRO A 298 -10.15 -5.71 -1.03
CA PRO A 298 -10.73 -4.38 -1.27
C PRO A 298 -10.78 -3.50 0.00
N GLN A 299 -9.62 -3.18 0.60
CA GLN A 299 -9.53 -2.30 1.79
C GLN A 299 -10.17 -0.90 1.61
N HIS A 300 -10.43 -0.51 0.36
CA HIS A 300 -11.07 0.76 0.00
C HIS A 300 -12.51 0.89 0.53
N ILE A 301 -13.21 -0.23 0.74
CA ILE A 301 -14.59 -0.22 1.26
C ILE A 301 -14.64 0.30 2.70
N ARG A 302 -13.61 0.04 3.50
CA ARG A 302 -13.47 0.63 4.84
C ARG A 302 -13.54 2.16 4.79
N VAL A 303 -12.86 2.76 3.81
CA VAL A 303 -12.85 4.23 3.64
C VAL A 303 -14.26 4.73 3.29
N LEU A 304 -15.00 4.00 2.45
CA LEU A 304 -16.39 4.34 2.11
C LEU A 304 -17.32 4.24 3.33
N HIS A 305 -17.19 3.20 4.15
CA HIS A 305 -17.96 3.07 5.39
C HIS A 305 -17.64 4.15 6.43
N ASP A 306 -16.36 4.49 6.59
CA ASP A 306 -15.98 5.60 7.47
C ASP A 306 -16.54 6.93 6.92
N ALA A 307 -16.59 7.11 5.59
CA ALA A 307 -17.22 8.26 4.95
C ALA A 307 -18.74 8.33 5.17
N GLN A 308 -19.45 7.19 5.24
CA GLN A 308 -20.90 7.16 5.54
C GLN A 308 -21.21 7.64 6.96
N ARG A 309 -20.24 7.59 7.87
CA ARG A 309 -20.38 8.02 9.26
C ARG A 309 -20.08 9.51 9.46
N LEU A 310 -19.72 10.24 8.40
CA LEU A 310 -19.39 11.65 8.49
C LEU A 310 -20.62 12.49 8.87
N PRO A 311 -20.47 13.49 9.75
CA PRO A 311 -21.56 14.37 10.15
C PRO A 311 -21.97 15.28 8.98
N PRO A 312 -23.23 15.75 8.94
CA PRO A 312 -23.70 16.68 7.91
C PRO A 312 -22.85 17.95 7.76
N ALA A 313 -22.20 18.39 8.84
CA ALA A 313 -21.29 19.54 8.82
C ALA A 313 -20.07 19.35 7.90
N ALA A 314 -19.63 18.11 7.66
CA ALA A 314 -18.55 17.80 6.73
C ALA A 314 -19.04 17.72 5.27
N LEU A 315 -20.24 17.16 5.06
CA LEU A 315 -20.80 16.88 3.73
C LEU A 315 -21.49 18.08 3.07
N GLY A 316 -21.84 19.10 3.86
CA GLY A 316 -22.54 20.28 3.37
C GLY A 316 -23.96 19.94 2.92
N LYS A 317 -24.25 20.06 1.62
CA LYS A 317 -25.60 19.84 1.04
C LYS A 317 -25.79 18.44 0.45
N GLN A 318 -24.71 17.74 0.15
CA GLN A 318 -24.77 16.39 -0.42
C GLN A 318 -24.81 15.34 0.68
N THR A 319 -25.25 14.14 0.34
CA THR A 319 -25.16 12.98 1.23
C THR A 319 -23.97 12.12 0.79
N THR A 320 -23.37 11.35 1.71
CA THR A 320 -22.29 10.43 1.34
C THR A 320 -22.76 9.43 0.28
N ASN A 321 -23.99 8.90 0.41
CA ASN A 321 -24.52 7.96 -0.57
C ASN A 321 -24.63 8.58 -1.96
N ALA A 322 -25.05 9.85 -2.07
CA ALA A 322 -25.08 10.57 -3.34
C ALA A 322 -23.68 10.65 -3.97
N LEU A 323 -22.67 11.01 -3.16
CA LEU A 323 -21.28 11.11 -3.62
C LEU A 323 -20.68 9.76 -4.01
N ILE A 324 -21.05 8.68 -3.32
CA ILE A 324 -20.61 7.32 -3.66
C ILE A 324 -21.24 6.89 -4.99
N GLU A 325 -22.52 7.19 -5.20
CA GLU A 325 -23.21 6.89 -6.45
C GLU A 325 -22.66 7.73 -7.62
N ASP A 326 -22.43 9.03 -7.41
CA ASP A 326 -21.81 9.94 -8.40
C ASP A 326 -20.42 9.45 -8.84
N ALA A 327 -19.76 8.60 -8.03
CA ALA A 327 -18.47 8.00 -8.31
C ALA A 327 -18.53 6.66 -9.06
N ASP A 328 -19.70 6.27 -9.59
CA ASP A 328 -19.96 5.01 -10.30
C ASP A 328 -19.76 3.74 -9.43
N PHE A 329 -20.19 3.78 -8.16
CA PHE A 329 -19.99 2.66 -7.25
C PHE A 329 -20.72 1.37 -7.65
N ILE A 330 -22.00 1.44 -8.05
CA ILE A 330 -22.81 0.24 -8.37
C ILE A 330 -22.16 -0.67 -9.42
N PRO A 331 -21.72 -0.19 -10.60
CA PRO A 331 -21.05 -1.06 -11.58
C PRO A 331 -19.75 -1.65 -11.04
N VAL A 332 -19.00 -0.91 -10.21
CA VAL A 332 -17.76 -1.40 -9.58
C VAL A 332 -18.06 -2.51 -8.57
N ALA A 333 -19.05 -2.31 -7.71
CA ALA A 333 -19.52 -3.28 -6.73
C ALA A 333 -19.97 -4.60 -7.38
N MET A 334 -20.78 -4.50 -8.44
CA MET A 334 -21.22 -5.68 -9.21
C MET A 334 -20.05 -6.42 -9.86
N GLY A 335 -19.08 -5.68 -10.40
CA GLY A 335 -17.87 -6.27 -10.98
C GLY A 335 -17.04 -7.05 -9.95
N ILE A 336 -16.91 -6.53 -8.72
CA ILE A 336 -16.15 -7.19 -7.66
C ILE A 336 -16.85 -8.46 -7.19
N LEU A 337 -18.16 -8.40 -6.95
CA LEU A 337 -18.95 -9.56 -6.53
C LEU A 337 -18.94 -10.68 -7.58
N ASP A 338 -18.85 -10.35 -8.88
CA ASP A 338 -18.78 -11.36 -9.94
C ASP A 338 -17.37 -11.99 -10.06
N VAL A 339 -16.31 -11.18 -9.95
CA VAL A 339 -14.92 -11.63 -10.14
C VAL A 339 -14.39 -12.37 -8.93
N PHE A 340 -14.72 -11.94 -7.71
CA PHE A 340 -14.20 -12.52 -6.48
C PHE A 340 -15.30 -12.92 -5.48
N PRO A 341 -16.08 -13.96 -5.78
CA PRO A 341 -17.02 -14.50 -4.80
C PRO A 341 -16.31 -15.02 -3.53
N GLU A 342 -15.02 -15.38 -3.63
CA GLU A 342 -14.22 -15.96 -2.55
C GLU A 342 -13.90 -14.98 -1.41
N PHE A 343 -13.93 -13.66 -1.63
CA PHE A 343 -13.70 -12.65 -0.59
C PHE A 343 -14.98 -12.36 0.19
N TYR A 344 -15.45 -13.36 0.91
CA TYR A 344 -16.71 -13.35 1.64
C TYR A 344 -16.91 -12.13 2.56
N GLU A 345 -15.92 -11.83 3.41
CA GLU A 345 -15.98 -10.70 4.35
C GLU A 345 -16.22 -9.37 3.64
N THR A 346 -15.58 -9.18 2.48
CA THR A 346 -15.74 -7.93 1.73
C THR A 346 -17.04 -7.88 0.94
N ALA A 347 -17.57 -9.03 0.52
CA ALA A 347 -18.85 -9.09 -0.16
C ALA A 347 -19.99 -8.60 0.74
N GLY A 348 -20.00 -8.96 2.03
CA GLY A 348 -20.99 -8.46 2.99
C GLY A 348 -21.02 -6.93 3.11
N ASP A 349 -19.86 -6.31 3.18
CA ASP A 349 -19.73 -4.85 3.23
C ASP A 349 -20.24 -4.18 1.93
N ILE A 350 -19.91 -4.74 0.76
CA ILE A 350 -20.42 -4.27 -0.54
C ILE A 350 -21.95 -4.37 -0.58
N LEU A 351 -22.51 -5.50 -0.17
CA LEU A 351 -23.94 -5.75 -0.15
C LEU A 351 -24.64 -4.74 0.76
N SER A 352 -24.09 -4.46 1.94
CA SER A 352 -24.62 -3.41 2.83
C SER A 352 -24.63 -2.03 2.17
N LEU A 353 -23.55 -1.64 1.47
CA LEU A 353 -23.49 -0.36 0.77
C LEU A 353 -24.56 -0.27 -0.33
N LEU A 354 -24.77 -1.35 -1.09
CA LEU A 354 -25.79 -1.40 -2.14
C LEU A 354 -27.21 -1.28 -1.56
N GLU A 355 -27.50 -1.93 -0.44
CA GLU A 355 -28.78 -1.83 0.25
C GLU A 355 -29.10 -0.40 0.70
N ASP A 356 -28.08 0.37 1.09
CA ASP A 356 -28.25 1.75 1.54
C ASP A 356 -28.34 2.75 0.37
N ILE A 357 -27.49 2.57 -0.65
CA ILE A 357 -27.37 3.52 -1.76
C ILE A 357 -28.54 3.41 -2.73
N VAL A 358 -28.90 2.19 -3.14
CA VAL A 358 -29.90 1.98 -4.19
C VAL A 358 -31.26 2.62 -3.88
N PRO A 359 -31.89 2.38 -2.72
CA PRO A 359 -33.19 3.00 -2.42
C PRO A 359 -33.09 4.49 -2.10
N SER A 360 -31.90 5.01 -1.77
CA SER A 360 -31.73 6.41 -1.38
C SER A 360 -31.33 7.34 -2.53
N GLN A 361 -30.61 6.83 -3.55
CA GLN A 361 -30.04 7.65 -4.62
C GLN A 361 -30.48 7.26 -6.02
N THR A 362 -30.87 6.01 -6.24
CA THR A 362 -31.18 5.50 -7.59
C THR A 362 -32.42 4.60 -7.59
N THR A 363 -32.60 3.80 -8.64
CA THR A 363 -33.71 2.86 -8.76
C THR A 363 -33.21 1.42 -8.76
N PRO A 364 -34.02 0.45 -8.28
CA PRO A 364 -33.67 -0.97 -8.38
C PRO A 364 -33.42 -1.43 -9.83
N PHE A 365 -33.96 -0.70 -10.82
CA PHE A 365 -33.70 -0.97 -12.23
C PHE A 365 -32.22 -0.80 -12.62
N THR A 366 -31.51 0.14 -12.00
CA THR A 366 -30.08 0.36 -12.23
C THR A 366 -29.24 -0.86 -11.83
N LEU A 367 -29.61 -1.56 -10.75
CA LEU A 367 -28.98 -2.84 -10.42
C LEU A 367 -29.16 -3.88 -11.54
N LEU A 368 -30.35 -3.94 -12.13
CA LEU A 368 -30.64 -4.86 -13.23
C LEU A 368 -29.82 -4.53 -14.48
N GLU A 369 -29.64 -3.24 -14.80
CA GLU A 369 -28.80 -2.77 -15.92
C GLU A 369 -27.34 -3.25 -15.76
N TYR A 370 -26.82 -3.27 -14.53
CA TYR A 370 -25.47 -3.74 -14.22
C TYR A 370 -25.37 -5.24 -13.90
N ARG A 371 -26.33 -6.04 -14.41
CA ARG A 371 -26.35 -7.51 -14.28
C ARG A 371 -26.36 -8.02 -12.83
N ALA A 372 -26.95 -7.29 -11.89
CA ALA A 372 -27.03 -7.72 -10.49
C ALA A 372 -27.73 -9.08 -10.31
N MET A 373 -28.76 -9.39 -11.11
CA MET A 373 -29.49 -10.66 -11.02
C MET A 373 -28.59 -11.89 -11.22
N PRO A 374 -27.84 -12.01 -12.35
CA PRO A 374 -26.81 -13.04 -12.52
C PRO A 374 -25.77 -13.06 -11.41
N THR A 375 -25.19 -11.90 -11.06
CA THR A 375 -24.10 -11.81 -10.08
C THR A 375 -24.53 -12.29 -8.70
N LEU A 376 -25.67 -11.79 -8.19
CA LEU A 376 -26.20 -12.17 -6.88
C LEU A 376 -26.66 -13.64 -6.86
N SER A 377 -27.21 -14.16 -7.97
CA SER A 377 -27.61 -15.56 -8.05
C SER A 377 -26.41 -16.50 -8.00
N LYS A 378 -25.34 -16.16 -8.73
CA LYS A 378 -24.06 -16.88 -8.68
C LYS A 378 -23.45 -16.84 -7.28
N PHE A 379 -23.43 -15.67 -6.66
CA PHE A 379 -22.93 -15.48 -5.29
C PHE A 379 -23.72 -16.30 -4.27
N PHE A 380 -25.05 -16.25 -4.32
CA PHE A 380 -25.94 -17.04 -3.46
C PHE A 380 -25.68 -18.54 -3.61
N VAL A 381 -25.67 -19.07 -4.85
CA VAL A 381 -25.45 -20.50 -5.09
C VAL A 381 -24.07 -20.96 -4.63
N HIS A 382 -23.06 -20.09 -4.70
CA HIS A 382 -21.71 -20.41 -4.24
C HIS A 382 -21.64 -20.58 -2.71
N TRP A 383 -22.33 -19.72 -1.96
CA TRP A 383 -22.25 -19.67 -0.50
C TRP A 383 -23.42 -20.31 0.24
N LYS A 384 -24.47 -20.77 -0.44
CA LYS A 384 -25.70 -21.28 0.19
C LYS A 384 -25.47 -22.42 1.19
N ASP A 385 -24.41 -23.22 1.03
CA ASP A 385 -24.13 -24.35 1.93
C ASP A 385 -23.15 -23.98 3.07
N ASP A 386 -22.63 -22.74 3.09
CA ASP A 386 -21.71 -22.24 4.11
C ASP A 386 -22.43 -21.75 5.38
N HIS A 387 -21.96 -22.17 6.55
CA HIS A 387 -22.61 -21.81 7.83
C HIS A 387 -22.51 -20.31 8.15
N GLY A 388 -21.41 -19.65 7.80
CA GLY A 388 -21.22 -18.22 8.02
C GLY A 388 -22.27 -17.42 7.26
N PHE A 389 -22.39 -17.70 5.96
CA PHE A 389 -23.41 -17.08 5.09
C PHE A 389 -24.83 -17.22 5.58
N GLN A 390 -25.16 -18.35 6.19
CA GLN A 390 -26.50 -18.60 6.72
C GLN A 390 -26.80 -17.85 8.01
N THR A 391 -25.79 -17.35 8.75
CA THR A 391 -25.97 -16.89 10.14
C THR A 391 -25.54 -15.45 10.41
N ASP A 392 -24.63 -14.88 9.63
CA ASP A 392 -24.09 -13.53 9.87
C ASP A 392 -24.93 -12.38 9.27
N GLY A 393 -25.98 -12.71 8.52
CA GLY A 393 -26.89 -11.76 7.89
C GLY A 393 -26.60 -11.46 6.42
N THR A 394 -25.51 -11.98 5.84
CA THR A 394 -25.21 -11.74 4.41
C THR A 394 -26.24 -12.40 3.49
N ARG A 395 -26.75 -13.60 3.83
CA ARG A 395 -27.90 -14.20 3.11
C ARG A 395 -29.10 -13.26 3.10
N THR A 396 -29.43 -12.67 4.25
CA THR A 396 -30.56 -11.73 4.38
C THR A 396 -30.36 -10.50 3.49
N GLN A 397 -29.13 -9.98 3.37
CA GLN A 397 -28.80 -8.85 2.48
C GLN A 397 -29.03 -9.20 1.00
N VAL A 398 -28.54 -10.36 0.56
CA VAL A 398 -28.76 -10.85 -0.82
C VAL A 398 -30.25 -10.98 -1.11
N VAL A 399 -31.02 -11.56 -0.17
CA VAL A 399 -32.46 -11.74 -0.30
C VAL A 399 -33.20 -10.40 -0.39
N ARG A 400 -32.81 -9.40 0.39
CA ARG A 400 -33.39 -8.06 0.34
C ARG A 400 -33.11 -7.36 -0.98
N LEU A 401 -31.91 -7.47 -1.54
CA LEU A 401 -31.60 -6.96 -2.89
C LEU A 401 -32.44 -7.67 -3.96
N PHE A 402 -32.64 -8.99 -3.87
CA PHE A 402 -33.56 -9.71 -4.74
C PHE A 402 -34.99 -9.19 -4.63
N LYS A 403 -35.52 -9.06 -3.39
CA LYS A 403 -36.86 -8.50 -3.15
C LYS A 403 -36.99 -7.09 -3.72
N MET A 404 -35.97 -6.26 -3.57
CA MET A 404 -35.94 -4.89 -4.08
C MET A 404 -36.10 -4.85 -5.60
N MET A 405 -35.36 -5.70 -6.34
CA MET A 405 -35.48 -5.79 -7.80
C MET A 405 -36.80 -6.45 -8.25
N LEU A 406 -37.26 -7.51 -7.59
CA LEU A 406 -38.48 -8.24 -7.97
C LEU A 406 -39.76 -7.42 -7.74
N ASN A 407 -39.76 -6.55 -6.73
CA ASN A 407 -40.90 -5.70 -6.39
C ASN A 407 -40.97 -4.42 -7.24
N ASP A 408 -39.90 -4.06 -7.96
CA ASP A 408 -39.89 -2.87 -8.81
C ASP A 408 -40.68 -3.08 -10.10
N LYS A 409 -41.58 -2.14 -10.40
CA LYS A 409 -42.49 -2.23 -11.57
C LYS A 409 -41.76 -2.16 -12.91
N THR A 410 -40.61 -1.49 -12.96
CA THR A 410 -39.80 -1.35 -14.18
C THR A 410 -39.05 -2.65 -14.44
N CYS A 411 -38.41 -3.21 -13.39
CA CYS A 411 -37.78 -4.52 -13.43
C CYS A 411 -38.74 -5.63 -13.87
N GLN A 412 -39.98 -5.63 -13.37
CA GLN A 412 -41.00 -6.64 -13.73
C GLN A 412 -41.26 -6.74 -15.24
N ARG A 413 -41.15 -5.63 -15.97
CA ARG A 413 -41.30 -5.63 -17.44
C ARG A 413 -40.19 -6.41 -18.14
N CYS A 414 -39.00 -6.46 -17.55
CA CYS A 414 -37.84 -7.18 -18.06
C CYS A 414 -37.87 -8.68 -17.74
N TYR A 415 -38.77 -9.11 -16.86
CA TYR A 415 -38.90 -10.52 -16.43
C TYR A 415 -39.95 -11.30 -17.22
N ASP A 416 -40.57 -10.70 -18.23
CA ASP A 416 -41.50 -11.39 -19.11
C ASP A 416 -40.79 -12.58 -19.78
N PRO A 417 -41.30 -13.82 -19.63
CA PRO A 417 -40.69 -15.01 -20.23
C PRO A 417 -40.53 -14.95 -21.76
N SER A 418 -41.30 -14.10 -22.45
CA SER A 418 -41.20 -13.88 -23.90
C SER A 418 -40.03 -12.99 -24.31
N VAL A 419 -39.44 -12.24 -23.37
CA VAL A 419 -38.36 -11.26 -23.62
C VAL A 419 -37.10 -11.59 -22.82
N ALA A 420 -37.26 -12.16 -21.61
CA ALA A 420 -36.17 -12.49 -20.71
C ALA A 420 -35.30 -13.63 -21.26
N SER A 421 -33.98 -13.48 -21.16
CA SER A 421 -33.03 -14.54 -21.51
C SER A 421 -33.21 -15.76 -20.59
N TYR A 422 -32.83 -16.94 -21.10
CA TYR A 422 -32.84 -18.16 -20.29
C TYR A 422 -32.02 -18.01 -18.99
N GLU A 423 -30.85 -17.36 -19.08
CA GLU A 423 -30.03 -17.02 -17.92
C GLU A 423 -30.80 -16.21 -16.87
N LEU A 424 -31.52 -15.17 -17.30
CA LEU A 424 -32.31 -14.33 -16.39
C LEU A 424 -33.46 -15.14 -15.76
N GLN A 425 -34.10 -16.02 -16.52
CA GLN A 425 -35.17 -16.89 -15.99
C GLN A 425 -34.66 -17.85 -14.91
N GLU A 426 -33.49 -18.45 -15.11
CA GLU A 426 -32.84 -19.29 -14.09
C GLU A 426 -32.47 -18.47 -12.85
N CYS A 427 -31.94 -17.26 -13.02
CA CYS A 427 -31.64 -16.35 -11.90
C CYS A 427 -32.91 -15.98 -11.11
N LEU A 428 -34.04 -15.75 -11.80
CA LEU A 428 -35.33 -15.49 -11.14
C LEU A 428 -35.82 -16.69 -10.32
N ARG A 429 -35.53 -17.91 -10.76
CA ARG A 429 -35.84 -19.12 -9.99
C ARG A 429 -34.99 -19.18 -8.72
N THR A 430 -33.68 -18.95 -8.84
CA THR A 430 -32.74 -18.90 -7.70
C THR A 430 -33.14 -17.82 -6.70
N ALA A 431 -33.47 -16.61 -7.17
CA ALA A 431 -33.89 -15.51 -6.30
C ALA A 431 -35.16 -15.85 -5.51
N LYS A 432 -36.16 -16.48 -6.15
CA LYS A 432 -37.40 -16.92 -5.49
C LYS A 432 -37.16 -18.04 -4.47
N GLU A 433 -36.24 -18.96 -4.78
CA GLU A 433 -35.82 -20.02 -3.86
C GLU A 433 -35.13 -19.44 -2.63
N ALA A 434 -34.15 -18.54 -2.81
CA ALA A 434 -33.48 -17.84 -1.73
C ALA A 434 -34.45 -17.08 -0.81
N ILE A 435 -35.45 -16.40 -1.40
CA ILE A 435 -36.50 -15.71 -0.64
C ILE A 435 -37.33 -16.69 0.21
N ARG A 436 -37.72 -17.83 -0.37
CA ARG A 436 -38.50 -18.86 0.33
C ARG A 436 -37.71 -19.45 1.50
N GLU A 437 -36.44 -19.78 1.29
CA GLU A 437 -35.56 -20.34 2.33
C GLU A 437 -35.36 -19.38 3.51
N GLU A 438 -35.24 -18.07 3.26
CA GLU A 438 -35.16 -17.05 4.31
C GLU A 438 -36.48 -16.94 5.10
N GLU A 439 -37.62 -17.00 4.42
CA GLU A 439 -38.95 -16.92 5.05
C GLU A 439 -39.27 -18.17 5.88
N GLU A 440 -38.90 -19.35 5.41
CA GLU A 440 -39.05 -20.61 6.15
C GLU A 440 -38.07 -20.71 7.33
N GLY A 441 -36.82 -20.25 7.18
CA GLY A 441 -35.83 -20.22 8.26
C GLY A 441 -36.14 -19.21 9.37
N SER A 442 -36.77 -18.09 9.04
CA SER A 442 -37.22 -17.07 10.01
C SER A 442 -38.42 -17.53 10.86
N GLY A 443 -39.14 -18.57 10.43
CA GLY A 443 -40.32 -19.11 11.10
C GLY A 443 -40.03 -20.03 12.30
N VAL A 444 -38.77 -20.40 12.54
CA VAL A 444 -38.37 -21.38 13.59
C VAL A 444 -37.81 -20.72 14.86
N GLY A 445 -37.72 -19.38 14.92
CA GLY A 445 -37.01 -18.64 15.98
C GLY A 445 -37.83 -17.84 17.01
N HIS A 446 -39.17 -17.90 16.98
CA HIS A 446 -40.02 -17.14 17.92
C HIS A 446 -41.18 -17.99 18.47
N GLU A 447 -40.85 -19.01 19.26
CA GLU A 447 -41.79 -19.44 20.30
C GLU A 447 -41.57 -18.58 21.55
N PRO A 448 -42.57 -17.82 22.02
CA PRO A 448 -42.48 -17.15 23.30
C PRO A 448 -42.42 -18.22 24.39
N GLN A 449 -41.31 -18.27 25.12
CA GLN A 449 -41.26 -18.94 26.42
C GLN A 449 -42.25 -18.24 27.35
N HIS A 450 -43.50 -18.69 27.33
CA HIS A 450 -44.45 -18.40 28.39
C HIS A 450 -43.91 -19.05 29.66
N ALA A 451 -43.59 -18.19 30.63
CA ALA A 451 -43.29 -18.54 31.99
C ALA A 451 -44.32 -19.54 32.53
N MET A 452 -43.83 -20.70 32.99
CA MET A 452 -44.55 -21.50 33.96
C MET A 452 -44.01 -21.16 35.35
N SER A 453 -44.96 -20.71 36.19
CA SER A 453 -44.89 -20.52 37.63
C SER A 453 -44.42 -21.74 38.40
#